data_AF-W2CF43-F1
#
_entry.id   AF-W2CF43-F1
#
_cell.length_a   1.000
_cell.length_b   1.000
_cell.length_c   1.000
_cell.angle_alpha   90.00
_cell.angle_beta   90.00
_cell.angle_gamma   90.00
#
_symmetry.space_group_name_H-M   'P 1'
#
loop_
_entity.id
_entity.type
_entity.pdbx_description
1 polymer ?
#
loop_
_entity_poly.entity_id
_entity_poly.type
_entity_poly.pdbx_seq_one_letter_code
_entity_poly.pdbx_strand_id
1 'polypeptide(L)'
;ERIRSRATNAGRKYSDYCREMLLEGSVIAVPPMGDNEKEALAILRQTALFYGHISNLIKVKDASWVDATKALATYAKIAFKRFFSPRYRVPEEV
;
A
#
# COMPACT_ATOMS: atom_id res chain seq x y z
N GLU A 1 12.25 -27.91 5.24
CA GLU A 1 12.02 -26.88 6.27
C GLU A 1 12.79 -25.56 6.06
N ARG A 2 14.10 -25.45 6.35
CA ARG A 2 14.79 -24.14 6.46
C ARG A 2 14.75 -23.22 5.22
N ILE A 3 14.91 -23.76 4.00
CA ILE A 3 14.87 -22.95 2.77
C ILE A 3 13.43 -22.46 2.46
N ARG A 4 12.40 -23.28 2.75
CA ARG A 4 11.01 -22.87 2.62
C ARG A 4 10.67 -21.73 3.58
N SER A 5 11.11 -21.82 4.83
CA SER A 5 10.95 -20.73 5.80
C SER A 5 11.62 -19.44 5.35
N ARG A 6 12.85 -19.51 4.80
CA ARG A 6 13.53 -18.34 4.22
C ARG A 6 12.77 -17.73 3.03
N ALA A 7 12.21 -18.57 2.16
CA ALA A 7 11.38 -18.10 1.07
C ALA A 7 10.12 -17.36 1.57
N THR A 8 9.44 -17.92 2.57
CA THR A 8 8.29 -17.28 3.21
C THR A 8 8.65 -15.95 3.86
N ASN A 9 9.76 -15.89 4.61
CA ASN A 9 10.23 -14.66 5.25
C ASN A 9 10.64 -13.59 4.24
N ALA A 10 11.15 -13.98 3.07
CA ALA A 10 11.44 -13.06 1.98
C ALA A 10 10.18 -12.59 1.22
N GLY A 11 9.00 -13.12 1.54
CA GLY A 11 7.76 -12.85 0.82
C GLY A 11 7.72 -13.45 -0.59
N ARG A 12 8.50 -14.51 -0.85
CA ARG A 12 8.64 -15.15 -2.15
C ARG A 12 8.02 -16.55 -2.16
N LYS A 13 7.49 -16.96 -3.31
CA LYS A 13 7.19 -18.38 -3.55
C LYS A 13 8.49 -19.17 -3.54
N TYR A 14 8.43 -20.41 -3.07
CA TYR A 14 9.63 -21.26 -2.97
C TYR A 14 10.37 -21.41 -4.30
N SER A 15 9.64 -21.62 -5.41
CA SER A 15 10.22 -21.73 -6.75
C SER A 15 10.97 -20.47 -7.17
N ASP A 16 10.37 -19.31 -6.93
CA ASP A 16 10.93 -18.02 -7.33
C ASP A 16 12.16 -17.69 -6.47
N TYR A 17 12.07 -17.94 -5.16
CA TYR A 17 13.19 -17.82 -4.23
C TYR A 17 14.40 -18.65 -4.66
N CYS A 18 14.19 -19.93 -5.00
CA CYS A 18 15.28 -20.79 -5.45
C CYS A 18 15.86 -20.33 -6.79
N ARG A 19 15.00 -19.90 -7.73
CA ARG A 19 15.43 -19.38 -9.03
C ARG A 19 16.29 -18.13 -8.88
N GLU A 20 15.81 -17.15 -8.13
CA GLU A 20 16.50 -15.87 -7.87
C GLU A 20 17.83 -16.12 -7.14
N MET A 21 17.85 -16.99 -6.12
CA MET A 21 19.10 -17.37 -5.45
C MET A 21 20.10 -18.08 -6.37
N LEU A 22 19.65 -18.89 -7.33
CA LEU A 22 20.53 -19.56 -8.30
C LEU A 22 21.08 -18.62 -9.37
N LEU A 23 20.27 -17.66 -9.83
CA LEU A 23 20.64 -16.74 -10.91
C LEU A 23 21.42 -15.53 -10.41
N GLU A 24 21.03 -15.00 -9.25
CA GLU A 24 21.51 -13.72 -8.72
C GLU A 24 22.40 -13.88 -7.48
N GLY A 25 22.44 -15.09 -6.89
CA GLY A 25 23.23 -15.38 -5.69
C GLY A 25 22.71 -14.74 -4.39
N SER A 26 21.60 -14.01 -4.47
CA SER A 26 20.92 -13.38 -3.34
C SER A 26 19.43 -13.24 -3.63
N VAL A 27 18.62 -13.01 -2.59
CA VAL A 27 17.19 -12.70 -2.70
C VAL A 27 16.91 -11.52 -1.79
N ILE A 28 16.34 -10.45 -2.34
CA ILE A 28 15.93 -9.29 -1.55
C ILE A 28 14.57 -9.60 -0.92
N ALA A 29 14.51 -9.57 0.41
CA ALA A 29 13.25 -9.73 1.13
C ALA A 29 12.35 -8.50 0.92
N VAL A 30 11.04 -8.74 0.73
CA VAL A 30 10.06 -7.66 0.77
C VAL A 30 9.92 -7.21 2.23
N PRO A 31 10.24 -5.94 2.56
CA PRO A 31 10.10 -5.46 3.94
C PRO A 31 8.63 -5.51 4.36
N PRO A 32 8.35 -5.80 5.65
CA PRO A 32 6.99 -5.75 6.16
C PRO A 32 6.45 -4.32 6.09
N MET A 33 5.16 -4.19 5.81
CA MET A 33 4.51 -2.88 5.78
C MET A 33 4.47 -2.27 7.19
N GLY A 34 4.96 -1.04 7.33
CA GLY A 34 4.93 -0.31 8.60
C GLY A 34 3.52 0.14 8.99
N ASP A 35 3.29 0.45 10.27
CA ASP A 35 1.95 0.83 10.74
C ASP A 35 1.44 2.12 10.10
N ASN A 36 2.34 3.07 9.83
CA ASN A 36 2.03 4.29 9.07
C ASN A 36 1.59 3.98 7.62
N GLU A 37 2.26 3.03 6.98
CA GLU A 37 1.92 2.59 5.62
C GLU A 37 0.56 1.88 5.61
N LYS A 38 0.27 1.04 6.63
CA LYS A 38 -1.05 0.39 6.79
C LYS A 38 -2.17 1.41 6.98
N GLU A 39 -1.97 2.41 7.86
CA GLU A 39 -2.97 3.44 8.12
C GLU A 39 -3.24 4.30 6.87
N ALA A 40 -2.17 4.72 6.18
CA ALA A 40 -2.29 5.46 4.95
C ALA A 40 -3.01 4.65 3.86
N LEU A 41 -2.73 3.34 3.75
CA LEU A 41 -3.41 2.45 2.82
C LEU A 41 -4.90 2.29 3.15
N ALA A 42 -5.26 2.21 4.43
CA ALA A 42 -6.66 2.16 4.87
C ALA A 42 -7.43 3.42 4.44
N ILE A 43 -6.83 4.60 4.62
CA ILE A 43 -7.42 5.87 4.17
C ILE A 43 -7.59 5.89 2.65
N LEU A 44 -6.57 5.45 1.90
CA LEU A 44 -6.65 5.37 0.43
C LEU A 44 -7.76 4.42 -0.02
N ARG A 45 -7.89 3.24 0.60
CA ARG A 45 -8.97 2.28 0.32
C ARG A 45 -10.34 2.89 0.57
N GLN A 46 -10.53 3.54 1.72
CA GLN A 46 -11.79 4.19 2.06
C GLN A 46 -12.13 5.31 1.07
N THR A 47 -11.13 6.10 0.67
CA THR A 47 -11.30 7.18 -0.30
C THR A 47 -11.74 6.66 -1.67
N ALA A 48 -11.15 5.54 -2.11
CA ALA A 48 -11.54 4.89 -3.36
C ALA A 48 -13.00 4.38 -3.34
N LEU A 49 -13.46 3.83 -2.21
CA LEU A 49 -14.86 3.43 -2.03
C LEU A 49 -15.81 4.62 -2.14
N PHE A 50 -15.47 5.75 -1.51
CA PHE A 50 -16.28 6.97 -1.60
C PHE A 50 -16.35 7.52 -3.03
N TYR A 51 -15.27 7.46 -3.81
CA TYR A 51 -15.33 7.83 -5.23
C TYR A 51 -16.32 6.96 -6.01
N GLY A 52 -16.36 5.65 -5.75
CA GLY A 52 -17.36 4.76 -6.32
C GLY A 52 -18.79 5.16 -5.94
N HIS A 53 -19.04 5.46 -4.67
CA HIS A 53 -20.37 5.91 -4.22
C HIS A 53 -20.79 7.24 -4.88
N ILE A 54 -19.90 8.23 -4.95
CA ILE A 54 -20.20 9.52 -5.59
C ILE A 54 -20.48 9.32 -7.08
N SER A 55 -19.74 8.45 -7.79
CA SER A 55 -19.99 8.18 -9.21
C SER A 55 -21.39 7.62 -9.48
N ASN A 56 -21.96 6.86 -8.55
CA ASN A 56 -23.33 6.35 -8.65
C ASN A 56 -24.37 7.48 -8.44
N LEU A 57 -24.05 8.45 -7.58
CA LEU A 57 -24.92 9.56 -7.21
C LEU A 57 -24.78 10.81 -8.09
N ILE A 58 -23.73 10.91 -8.91
CA ILE A 58 -23.46 12.10 -9.75
C ILE A 58 -24.58 12.40 -10.75
N LYS A 59 -25.40 11.38 -11.08
CA LYS A 59 -26.64 11.54 -11.87
C LYS A 59 -27.61 12.55 -11.25
N VAL A 60 -27.56 12.75 -9.93
CA VAL A 60 -28.45 13.65 -9.17
C VAL A 60 -28.09 15.14 -9.36
N LYS A 61 -27.01 15.49 -10.09
CA LYS A 61 -26.60 16.88 -10.40
C LYS A 61 -26.55 17.83 -9.18
N ASP A 62 -26.29 17.29 -8.00
CA ASP A 62 -26.08 18.09 -6.79
C ASP A 62 -24.69 18.73 -6.83
N ALA A 63 -24.63 20.05 -6.64
CA ALA A 63 -23.39 20.82 -6.66
C ALA A 63 -22.46 20.48 -5.48
N SER A 64 -23.02 20.01 -4.35
CA SER A 64 -22.24 19.62 -3.17
C SER A 64 -21.27 18.46 -3.44
N TRP A 65 -21.52 17.64 -4.46
CA TRP A 65 -20.62 16.57 -4.88
C TRP A 65 -19.25 17.08 -5.33
N VAL A 66 -19.17 18.29 -5.87
CA VAL A 66 -17.90 18.89 -6.28
C VAL A 66 -16.99 19.09 -5.06
N ASP A 67 -17.52 19.66 -3.99
CA ASP A 67 -16.73 19.96 -2.79
C ASP A 67 -16.40 18.68 -2.01
N ALA A 68 -17.32 17.71 -1.96
CA ALA A 68 -17.03 16.38 -1.42
C ALA A 68 -15.87 15.69 -2.17
N THR A 69 -15.88 15.76 -3.50
CA THR A 69 -14.83 15.16 -4.35
C THR A 69 -13.47 15.85 -4.15
N LYS A 70 -13.45 17.19 -3.99
CA LYS A 70 -12.23 17.95 -3.66
C LYS A 70 -11.68 17.58 -2.29
N ALA A 71 -12.54 17.40 -1.29
CA ALA A 71 -12.14 16.97 0.05
C ALA A 71 -11.52 15.58 0.00
N LEU A 72 -12.16 14.61 -0.68
CA LEU A 72 -11.62 13.26 -0.90
C LEU A 72 -10.26 13.28 -1.60
N ALA A 73 -10.09 14.15 -2.61
CA ALA A 73 -8.81 14.29 -3.31
C ALA A 73 -7.71 14.79 -2.36
N THR A 74 -8.05 15.67 -1.43
CA THR A 74 -7.14 16.16 -0.39
C THR A 74 -6.72 15.05 0.56
N TYR A 75 -7.67 14.25 1.05
CA TYR A 75 -7.38 13.10 1.90
C TYR A 75 -6.50 12.07 1.21
N ALA A 76 -6.80 11.72 -0.05
CA ALA A 76 -5.97 10.83 -0.85
C ALA A 76 -4.54 11.36 -1.00
N LYS A 77 -4.39 12.66 -1.30
CA LYS A 77 -3.06 13.29 -1.47
C LYS A 77 -2.24 13.24 -0.18
N ILE A 78 -2.86 13.49 0.98
CA ILE A 78 -2.18 13.43 2.27
C ILE A 78 -1.79 11.99 2.60
N ALA A 79 -2.71 11.04 2.45
CA ALA A 79 -2.47 9.63 2.69
C ALA A 79 -1.36 9.08 1.78
N PHE A 80 -1.37 9.42 0.50
CA PHE A 80 -0.33 9.03 -0.44
C PHE A 80 1.06 9.55 -0.02
N LYS A 81 1.16 10.83 0.37
CA LYS A 81 2.40 11.39 0.89
C LYS A 81 2.87 10.68 2.17
N ARG A 82 1.95 10.32 3.05
CA ARG A 82 2.26 9.61 4.29
C ARG A 82 2.77 8.19 4.02
N PHE A 83 2.15 7.48 3.08
CA PHE A 83 2.55 6.13 2.68
C PHE A 83 4.00 6.09 2.16
N PHE A 84 4.38 7.02 1.29
CA PHE A 84 5.71 7.02 0.67
C PHE A 84 6.77 7.83 1.43
N SER A 85 6.43 8.45 2.56
CA SER A 85 7.37 9.32 3.28
C SER A 85 8.36 8.49 4.12
N PRO A 86 9.68 8.57 3.82
CA PRO A 86 10.69 7.81 4.55
C PRO A 86 10.79 8.17 6.03
N ARG A 87 10.33 9.38 6.42
CA ARG A 87 10.32 9.85 7.82
C ARG A 87 9.46 9.01 8.75
N TYR A 88 8.56 8.21 8.20
CA TYR A 88 7.66 7.32 8.94
C TYR A 88 8.12 5.86 8.94
N ARG A 89 9.22 5.54 8.26
CA ARG A 89 9.85 4.22 8.32
C ARG A 89 10.59 4.14 9.63
N VAL A 90 10.15 3.24 10.50
CA VAL A 90 10.92 2.86 11.69
C VAL A 90 12.13 2.08 11.18
N PRO A 91 13.38 2.48 11.48
CA PRO A 91 14.53 1.64 11.19
C PRO A 91 14.30 0.29 11.89
N GLU A 92 14.42 -0.83 11.18
CA GLU A 92 14.64 -2.10 11.87
C GLU A 92 15.97 -1.95 12.60
N GLU A 93 15.93 -1.88 13.94
CA GLU A 93 17.14 -1.99 14.75
C GLU A 93 17.80 -3.33 14.38
N VAL A 94 19.07 -3.25 13.97
CA VAL A 94 19.93 -4.40 13.62
C VAL A 94 20.39 -5.10 14.88
#